data_AF-A0A3D1XQ41-F1
#
_entry.id   AF-A0A3D1XQ41-F1
#
_cell.length_a   1.000
_cell.length_b   1.000
_cell.length_c   1.000
_cell.angle_alpha   90.00
_cell.angle_beta   90.00
_cell.angle_gamma   90.00
#
_symmetry.space_group_name_H-M   'P 1'
#
loop_
_entity.id
_entity.type
_entity.pdbx_description
1 polymer ?
#
loop_
_entity_poly.entity_id
_entity_poly.type
_entity_poly.pdbx_seq_one_letter_code
_entity_poly.pdbx_strand_id
1 'polypeptide(L)' 'MRVMGIDPGSNCTGFGVVEEVKGNLQAIHWSSVRTSPKDAFPQRIKHIYDELVIAMEKFTPEAVAVEDLFYATN' A
#
# COMPACT_ATOMS: atom_id res chain seq x y z
N MET A 1 7.32 3.37 16.82
CA MET A 1 6.06 2.85 16.26
C MET A 1 6.20 2.84 14.75
N ARG A 2 5.93 1.71 14.08
CA ARG A 2 5.99 1.60 12.62
C ARG A 2 4.59 1.45 12.02
N VAL A 3 4.27 2.28 11.03
CA VAL A 3 2.95 2.31 10.39
C VAL A 3 3.12 2.21 8.87
N MET A 4 2.23 1.44 8.24
CA MET A 4 2.11 1.39 6.78
C MET A 4 0.85 2.16 6.35
N GLY A 5 0.99 3.07 5.39
CA GLY A 5 -0.12 3.74 4.72
C GLY A 5 -0.37 3.13 3.34
N ILE A 6 -1.64 2.99 2.94
CA ILE A 6 -2.07 2.47 1.64
C ILE A 6 -3.01 3.47 0.97
N ASP A 7 -2.69 3.83 -0.27
CA ASP A 7 -3.54 4.56 -1.23
C ASP A 7 -4.06 3.54 -2.27
N PRO A 8 -5.30 3.03 -2.10
CA PRO A 8 -5.82 1.93 -2.89
C PRO A 8 -6.27 2.38 -4.29
N GLY A 9 -5.79 1.68 -5.31
CA GLY A 9 -6.23 1.88 -6.69
C GLY A 9 -6.06 0.63 -7.54
N SER A 10 -7.08 0.28 -8.33
CA SER A 10 -7.07 -0.96 -9.11
C SER A 10 -5.97 -0.98 -10.19
N ASN A 11 -5.66 0.16 -10.80
CA ASN A 11 -4.57 0.29 -11.79
C ASN A 11 -3.21 0.49 -11.12
N CYS A 12 -3.18 1.24 -10.02
CA CYS A 12 -1.99 1.61 -9.28
C CYS A 12 -2.37 1.74 -7.81
N THR A 13 -1.79 0.93 -6.94
CA THR A 13 -1.93 1.04 -5.48
C THR A 13 -0.63 1.55 -4.89
N GLY A 14 -0.67 2.70 -4.22
CA GLY A 14 0.48 3.27 -3.52
C GLY A 14 0.58 2.72 -2.10
N PHE A 15 1.80 2.56 -1.59
CA PHE A 15 2.02 2.33 -0.17
C PHE A 15 3.30 2.97 0.33
N GLY A 16 3.31 3.30 1.63
CA GLY A 16 4.45 3.87 2.32
C GLY A 16 4.57 3.32 3.74
N VAL A 17 5.79 3.27 4.26
CA VAL A 17 6.09 2.86 5.64
C VAL A 17 6.84 3.99 6.32
N VAL A 18 6.34 4.41 7.47
CA VAL A 18 6.97 5.40 8.34
C VAL A 18 7.22 4.81 9.71
N GLU A 19 8.26 5.31 10.38
CA GLU A 19 8.59 4.91 11.74
C GLU A 19 8.84 6.13 12.61
N GLU A 20 8.21 6.16 13.79
CA GLU A 20 8.51 7.14 14.82
C GLU A 20 9.66 6.63 15.70
N VAL A 21 10.75 7.41 15.74
CA VAL A 21 11.92 7.19 16.60
C VAL A 21 12.16 8.42 17.45
N LYS A 22 11.92 8.30 18.77
CA LYS A 22 12.11 9.40 19.75
C LYS A 22 11.39 10.69 19.35
N GLY A 23 10.13 10.60 18.92
CA GLY A 23 9.32 11.75 18.50
C GLY A 23 9.63 12.27 17.09
N ASN A 24 10.58 11.67 16.35
CA ASN A 24 10.86 12.04 14.97
C ASN A 24 10.30 10.98 14.01
N LEU A 25 9.57 11.44 12.99
CA LEU A 25 9.08 10.58 11.92
C LEU A 25 10.16 10.36 10.86
N GLN A 26 10.36 9.11 10.48
CA GLN A 26 11.30 8.70 9.43
C GLN A 26 10.56 7.95 8.33
N ALA A 27 10.86 8.28 7.07
CA ALA A 27 10.39 7.51 5.93
C ALA A 27 11.27 6.26 5.77
N ILE A 28 10.67 5.08 5.90
CA ILE A 28 11.38 3.79 5.82
C ILE A 28 11.35 3.25 4.40
N HIS A 29 10.18 3.29 3.76
CA HIS A 29 10.01 2.81 2.39
C HIS A 29 8.77 3.41 1.74
N TRP A 30 8.74 3.47 0.42
CA TRP A 30 7.55 3.79 -0.36
C TRP A 30 7.65 3.15 -1.74
N SER A 31 6.52 2.68 -2.26
CA SER A 31 6.45 2.09 -3.59
C SER A 31 5.01 2.15 -4.13
N SER A 32 4.83 1.69 -5.36
CA SER A 32 3.52 1.53 -5.99
C SER A 32 3.44 0.20 -6.71
N VAL A 33 2.33 -0.52 -6.52
CA VAL A 33 2.00 -1.72 -7.27
C VAL A 33 1.22 -1.30 -8.52
N ARG A 34 1.81 -1.54 -9.70
CA ARG A 34 1.19 -1.19 -10.99
C ARG A 34 0.67 -2.46 -11.65
N THR A 35 -0.62 -2.49 -11.96
CA THR A 35 -1.22 -3.62 -12.67
C THR A 35 -1.37 -3.32 -14.16
N SER A 36 -1.39 -4.35 -15.00
CA SER A 36 -1.66 -4.18 -16.42
C SER A 36 -3.18 -4.16 -16.66
N PRO A 37 -3.72 -3.21 -17.46
CA PRO A 37 -5.13 -3.23 -17.84
C PRO A 37 -5.48 -4.41 -18.75
N LYS A 38 -4.48 -5.12 -19.29
CA LYS A 38 -4.68 -6.35 -20.08
C LYS A 38 -4.99 -7.57 -19.20
N ASP A 39 -4.64 -7.51 -17.91
CA ASP A 39 -4.92 -8.59 -16.98
C ASP A 39 -6.39 -8.51 -16.53
N ALA A 40 -7.02 -9.67 -16.37
CA ALA A 40 -8.36 -9.71 -15.82
C ALA A 40 -8.39 -9.20 -14.37
N PHE A 41 -9.52 -8.61 -13.98
CA PHE A 41 -9.63 -7.89 -12.71
C PHE A 41 -9.23 -8.71 -11.48
N PRO A 42 -9.62 -10.00 -11.33
CA PRO A 42 -9.18 -10.83 -10.21
C PRO A 42 -7.66 -10.98 -10.12
N GLN A 43 -6.96 -11.11 -11.25
CA GLN A 43 -5.51 -11.23 -11.30
C GLN A 43 -4.85 -9.94 -10.82
N ARG A 44 -5.41 -8.78 -11.19
CA ARG A 44 -4.93 -7.47 -10.76
C ARG A 44 -5.06 -7.29 -9.26
N ILE A 45 -6.21 -7.68 -8.68
CA ILE A 45 -6.42 -7.66 -7.23
C ILE A 45 -5.47 -8.63 -6.52
N LYS A 46 -5.26 -9.83 -7.06
CA LYS A 46 -4.28 -10.78 -6.51
C LYS A 46 -2.86 -10.21 -6.51
N HIS A 47 -2.44 -9.56 -7.60
CA HIS A 47 -1.11 -8.96 -7.67
C HIS A 47 -0.93 -7.85 -6.63
N ILE A 48 -1.92 -6.98 -6.46
CA ILE A 48 -1.92 -5.95 -5.40
C ILE A 48 -1.82 -6.60 -4.02
N TYR A 49 -2.61 -7.64 -3.75
CA TYR A 49 -2.56 -8.39 -2.50
C TYR A 49 -1.17 -8.98 -2.22
N ASP A 50 -0.60 -9.70 -3.19
CA ASP A 50 0.69 -10.39 -3.02
C ASP A 50 1.81 -9.38 -2.69
N GLU A 51 1.87 -8.25 -3.40
CA GLU A 51 2.88 -7.22 -3.17
C GLU A 51 2.72 -6.52 -1.81
N LEU A 52 1.48 -6.24 -1.39
CA LEU A 52 1.22 -5.66 -0.08
C LEU A 52 1.58 -6.63 1.05
N VAL A 53 1.31 -7.93 0.88
CA VAL A 53 1.72 -8.97 1.85
C VAL A 53 3.24 -9.03 1.96
N ILE A 54 3.97 -9.02 0.84
CA ILE A 54 5.44 -8.99 0.84
C ILE A 54 5.94 -7.75 1.60
N ALA A 55 5.34 -6.58 1.38
CA ALA A 55 5.71 -5.37 2.09
C ALA A 55 5.42 -5.47 3.60
N MET A 56 4.24 -5.99 3.99
CA MET A 56 3.87 -6.19 5.39
C MET A 56 4.80 -7.18 6.10
N GLU A 57 5.16 -8.29 5.46
CA GLU A 57 6.10 -9.27 6.00
C GLU A 57 7.52 -8.69 6.14
N LYS A 58 7.96 -7.90 5.15
CA LYS A 58 9.29 -7.28 5.15
C LYS A 58 9.45 -6.21 6.21
N PHE A 59 8.44 -5.37 6.40
CA PHE A 59 8.54 -4.19 7.27
C PHE A 59 7.87 -4.37 8.63
N THR A 60 7.03 -5.39 8.80
CA THR A 60 6.31 -5.73 10.04
C THR A 60 5.71 -4.49 10.72
N PRO A 61 4.81 -3.74 10.04
CA PRO A 61 4.18 -2.57 10.64
C PRO A 61 3.26 -2.99 11.80
N GLU A 62 3.17 -2.14 12.83
CA GLU A 62 2.27 -2.34 13.98
C GLU A 62 0.82 -1.97 13.64
N ALA A 63 0.64 -1.06 12.68
CA ALA A 63 -0.65 -0.63 12.18
C ALA A 63 -0.61 -0.36 10.68
N VAL A 64 -1.77 -0.53 10.03
CA VAL A 64 -1.98 -0.18 8.63
C VAL A 64 -3.11 0.84 8.55
N ALA A 65 -2.85 1.98 7.91
CA ALA A 65 -3.84 2.99 7.55
C ALA A 65 -4.17 2.86 6.07
N VAL A 66 -5.46 2.87 5.72
CA VAL A 66 -5.93 2.77 4.34
C VAL A 66 -6.82 3.97 4.05
N GLU A 67 -6.60 4.65 2.94
CA GLU A 67 -7.46 5.75 2.51
C GLU A 67 -8.85 5.24 2.11
N ASP A 68 -9.89 6.00 2.45
CA ASP A 68 -11.25 5.71 2.01
C ASP A 68 -11.38 5.93 0.50
N LEU A 69 -12.11 5.02 -0.16
CA LEU A 69 -12.43 5.17 -1.58
C LEU A 69 -13.42 6.33 -1.77
N PHE A 70 -12.92 7.49 -2.19
CA PHE A 70 -13.79 8.54 -2.72
C PHE A 70 -14.34 8.08 -4.07
N TYR A 71 -15.65 7.81 -4.14
CA TYR A 71 -16.33 7.55 -5.39
C TYR A 71 -16.37 8.84 -6.23
N ALA A 72 -15.41 8.99 -7.15
CA ALA A 72 -15.59 9.90 -8.27
C ALA A 72 -16.56 9.23 -9.26
N THR A 73 -17.77 9.78 -9.40
CA THR A 73 -18.66 9.49 -10.53
C THR A 73 -17.95 9.96 -11.81
N ASN A 74 -17.21 9.06 -12.44
CA ASN A 74 -16.76 9.19 -13.82
C ASN A 74 -17.84 8.67 -14.75
#